data_AF-A0AA35IA23-F1
#
_entry.id   AF-A0AA35IA23-F1
#
_cell.length_a   1.000
_cell.length_b   1.000
_cell.length_c   1.000
_cell.angle_alpha   90.00
_cell.angle_beta   90.00
_cell.angle_gamma   90.00
#
_symmetry.space_group_name_H-M   'P 1'
#
loop_
_entity.id
_entity.type
_entity.pdbx_description
1 polymer ?
#
loop_
_entity_poly.entity_id
_entity_poly.type
_entity_poly.pdbx_seq_one_letter_code
_entity_poly.pdbx_strand_id
1 'polypeptide(L)' 'MQLLASRKPDAAILDVNLGTGTSISVADELVRRQVPFLFATGYGDGISIPEHLNHVPVTRKPYDANSILASLQGLLDR' A
#
# COMPACT_ATOMS: atom_id res chain seq x y z
N MET A 1 0.17 13.09 4.04
CA MET A 1 0.26 13.15 5.52
C MET A 1 -0.96 13.78 6.18
N GLN A 2 -1.52 14.89 5.67
CA GLN A 2 -2.64 15.59 6.33
C GLN A 2 -3.91 14.74 6.53
N LEU A 3 -4.24 13.84 5.61
CA LEU A 3 -5.40 12.93 5.77
C LEU A 3 -5.17 11.90 6.88
N LEU A 4 -3.96 11.32 6.95
CA LEU A 4 -3.60 10.40 8.03
C LEU A 4 -3.50 11.13 9.38
N ALA A 5 -3.18 12.41 9.39
CA ALA A 5 -3.11 13.19 10.63
C ALA A 5 -4.48 13.32 11.33
N SER A 6 -5.58 13.39 10.57
CA SER A 6 -6.94 13.59 11.11
C SER A 6 -7.84 12.36 11.06
N ARG A 7 -7.44 11.29 10.34
CA ARG A 7 -8.24 10.08 10.16
C ARG A 7 -7.36 8.84 10.17
N LYS A 8 -7.90 7.75 10.75
CA LYS A 8 -7.34 6.41 10.65
C LYS A 8 -8.23 5.62 9.67
N PRO A 9 -7.77 5.35 8.43
CA PRO A 9 -8.54 4.53 7.51
C PRO A 9 -8.53 3.06 7.93
N ASP A 10 -9.57 2.32 7.55
CA ASP A 10 -9.68 0.88 7.84
C ASP A 10 -8.70 0.06 7.00
N ALA A 11 -8.45 0.48 5.76
CA ALA A 11 -7.40 -0.04 4.91
C ALA A 11 -6.91 1.04 3.92
N ALA A 12 -5.75 0.82 3.30
CA ALA A 12 -5.22 1.71 2.25
C ALA A 12 -4.61 0.94 1.07
N ILE A 13 -4.61 1.58 -0.09
CA ILE A 13 -3.86 1.15 -1.28
C ILE A 13 -2.84 2.25 -1.59
N LEU A 14 -1.56 1.87 -1.70
CA LEU A 14 -0.47 2.80 -1.94
C LEU A 14 0.19 2.54 -3.29
N ASP A 15 0.20 3.54 -4.19
CA ASP A 15 1.05 3.50 -5.37
C ASP A 15 2.51 3.72 -4.96
N VAL A 16 3.38 2.74 -5.20
CA VAL A 16 4.79 2.80 -4.77
C VAL A 16 5.56 3.85 -5.54
N ASN A 17 5.28 4.01 -6.84
CA ASN A 17 5.96 4.94 -7.71
C ASN A 17 5.13 6.22 -7.87
N LEU A 18 5.61 7.33 -7.33
CA LEU A 18 4.95 8.65 -7.47
C LEU A 18 5.64 9.52 -8.54
N GLY A 19 6.55 8.95 -9.33
CA GLY A 19 7.33 9.63 -10.38
C GLY A 19 8.53 10.40 -9.84
N THR A 20 8.34 11.25 -8.82
CA THR A 20 9.44 12.03 -8.20
C THR A 20 9.89 11.48 -6.84
N GLY A 21 9.31 10.37 -6.40
CA GLY A 21 9.60 9.73 -5.13
C GLY A 21 8.75 8.49 -4.89
N THR A 22 8.84 7.93 -3.68
CA THR A 22 8.10 6.72 -3.31
C THR A 22 7.14 6.98 -2.16
N SER A 23 6.07 6.18 -2.09
CA SER A 23 5.11 6.23 -0.99
C SER A 23 5.58 5.51 0.29
N ILE A 24 6.87 5.15 0.39
CA ILE A 24 7.42 4.37 1.51
C ILE A 24 7.23 5.09 2.85
N SER A 25 7.43 6.41 2.90
CA SER A 25 7.19 7.21 4.11
C SER A 25 5.74 7.17 4.58
N VAL A 26 4.78 7.01 3.65
CA VAL A 26 3.36 6.83 3.96
C VAL A 26 3.12 5.41 4.46
N ALA A 27 3.74 4.41 3.86
CA ALA A 27 3.68 3.02 4.32
C ALA A 27 4.20 2.89 5.77
N ASP A 28 5.32 3.53 6.09
CA ASP A 28 5.87 3.56 7.46
C ASP A 28 4.87 4.14 8.46
N GLU A 29 4.15 5.20 8.07
CA GLU A 29 3.13 5.80 8.92
C GLU A 29 1.92 4.89 9.11
N LEU A 30 1.51 4.15 8.08
CA LEU A 30 0.43 3.15 8.18
C LEU A 30 0.85 1.99 9.09
N VAL A 31 2.09 1.52 8.99
CA VAL A 31 2.66 0.52 9.92
C VAL A 31 2.63 1.03 11.35
N ARG A 32 3.12 2.26 11.61
CA ARG A 32 3.08 2.87 12.95
C ARG A 32 1.66 2.98 13.51
N ARG A 33 0.67 3.22 12.66
CA ARG A 33 -0.74 3.36 13.05
C ARG A 33 -1.50 2.04 13.08
N GLN A 34 -0.84 0.92 12.73
CA GLN A 34 -1.45 -0.40 12.58
C GLN A 34 -2.68 -0.34 11.65
N VAL A 35 -2.51 0.33 10.51
CA VAL A 35 -3.51 0.35 9.44
C VAL A 35 -3.06 -0.67 8.40
N PRO A 36 -3.90 -1.66 8.05
CA PRO A 36 -3.56 -2.62 7.00
C PRO A 36 -3.58 -1.93 5.63
N PHE A 37 -2.66 -2.31 4.74
CA PHE A 37 -2.58 -1.73 3.41
C PHE A 37 -1.95 -2.70 2.42
N LEU A 38 -2.06 -2.35 1.13
CA LEU A 38 -1.39 -3.05 0.03
C LEU A 38 -0.69 -2.04 -0.88
N PHE A 39 0.40 -2.48 -1.49
CA PHE A 39 1.10 -1.73 -2.52
C PHE A 39 0.52 -1.99 -3.89
N ALA A 40 0.53 -0.97 -4.71
CA ALA A 40 0.09 -0.97 -6.09
C ALA A 40 1.30 -0.53 -6.93
N THR A 41 1.80 -1.38 -7.82
CA THR A 41 3.00 -1.07 -8.63
C THR A 41 2.75 -1.25 -10.13
N GLY A 42 3.40 -0.45 -10.95
CA GLY A 42 3.41 -0.56 -12.41
C GLY A 42 4.42 -1.58 -12.94
N TYR A 43 4.32 -1.86 -14.24
CA TYR A 43 5.30 -2.68 -14.94
C TYR A 43 6.60 -1.89 -15.13
N GLY A 44 7.73 -2.43 -14.65
CA GLY A 44 9.05 -1.83 -14.82
C GLY A 44 9.51 -0.90 -13.71
N ASP A 45 8.77 -0.78 -12.60
CA ASP A 45 9.11 0.20 -11.57
C ASP A 45 10.46 -0.09 -10.88
N GLY A 46 10.93 -1.34 -10.80
CA GLY A 46 12.26 -1.65 -10.24
C GLY A 46 12.51 -1.13 -8.81
N ILE A 47 11.47 -0.60 -8.15
CA ILE A 47 11.56 0.03 -6.84
C ILE A 47 11.73 -1.09 -5.81
N SER A 48 12.84 -1.04 -5.10
CA SER A 48 13.12 -1.95 -4.01
C SER A 48 12.25 -1.57 -2.81
N ILE A 49 11.31 -2.45 -2.45
CA ILE A 49 10.56 -2.32 -1.20
C ILE A 49 11.55 -2.62 -0.06
N PRO A 50 11.64 -1.77 0.98
CA PRO A 50 12.47 -2.05 2.15
C PRO A 50 12.11 -3.37 2.82
N GLU A 51 13.09 -4.04 3.43
CA GLU A 51 12.89 -5.36 4.05
C GLU A 51 11.76 -5.40 5.07
N HIS A 52 11.60 -4.33 5.87
CA HIS A 52 10.55 -4.24 6.89
C HIS A 52 9.14 -4.15 6.30
N LEU A 53 9.01 -3.86 5.00
CA LEU A 53 7.74 -3.76 4.27
C LEU A 53 7.50 -4.95 3.32
N ASN A 54 8.39 -5.95 3.28
CA ASN A 54 8.24 -7.13 2.42
C ASN A 54 7.03 -8.01 2.77
N HIS A 55 6.47 -7.86 3.97
CA HIS A 55 5.26 -8.57 4.40
C HIS A 55 3.97 -7.95 3.83
N VAL A 56 4.04 -6.78 3.21
CA VAL A 56 2.89 -6.05 2.67
C VAL A 56 2.51 -6.64 1.30
N PRO A 57 1.24 -6.99 1.06
CA PRO A 57 0.78 -7.47 -0.24
C PRO A 57 1.04 -6.44 -1.35
N VAL A 58 1.43 -6.92 -2.54
CA VAL A 58 1.69 -6.08 -3.71
C VAL A 58 0.80 -6.52 -4.87
N THR A 59 0.02 -5.59 -5.43
CA THR A 59 -0.73 -5.78 -6.67
C THR A 59 -0.04 -5.05 -7.83
N ARG A 60 -0.05 -5.67 -9.02
CA ARG A 60 0.62 -5.14 -10.22
C ARG A 60 -0.39 -4.63 -11.24
N LYS A 61 -0.09 -3.48 -11.87
CA LYS A 61 -0.85 -2.96 -13.01
C LYS A 61 -0.64 -3.87 -14.24
N PRO A 62 -1.68 -4.10 -15.06
CA PRO A 62 -3.06 -3.61 -14.92
C PRO A 62 -3.81 -4.36 -13.81
N TYR A 63 -4.52 -3.63 -12.96
CA TYR A 63 -5.25 -4.23 -11.84
C TYR A 63 -6.58 -4.81 -12.30
N ASP A 64 -6.88 -6.02 -11.84
CA ASP A 64 -8.23 -6.57 -11.89
C ASP A 64 -9.02 -6.14 -10.64
N ALA A 65 -10.25 -5.69 -10.83
CA ALA A 65 -11.09 -5.20 -9.73
C ALA A 65 -11.37 -6.30 -8.68
N ASN A 66 -11.55 -7.55 -9.11
CA ASN A 66 -11.78 -8.66 -8.18
C ASN A 66 -10.52 -8.97 -7.38
N SER A 67 -9.34 -8.88 -8.00
CA SER A 67 -8.06 -9.04 -7.29
C SER A 67 -7.84 -7.98 -6.21
N ILE A 68 -8.18 -6.71 -6.49
CA ILE A 68 -8.13 -5.64 -5.48
C ILE A 68 -9.12 -5.93 -4.35
N LEU A 69 -10.37 -6.26 -4.67
CA LEU A 69 -11.41 -6.52 -3.67
C LEU A 69 -11.06 -7.71 -2.76
N ALA A 70 -10.57 -8.80 -3.32
CA ALA A 70 -10.13 -9.97 -2.55
C ALA A 70 -8.94 -9.62 -1.62
N SER A 71 -8.00 -8.80 -2.09
CA SER A 71 -6.88 -8.33 -1.28
C SER A 71 -7.34 -7.43 -0.14
N LEU A 72 -8.29 -6.52 -0.40
CA LEU A 72 -8.87 -5.64 0.62
C LEU A 72 -9.69 -6.43 1.65
N GLN A 73 -10.48 -7.42 1.23
CA GLN A 73 -11.20 -8.30 2.16
C GLN A 73 -10.23 -9.02 3.10
N GLY A 74 -9.18 -9.65 2.56
CA GLY A 74 -8.17 -10.31 3.38
C GLY A 74 -7.36 -9.39 4.31
N LEU A 75 -7.35 -8.08 4.04
CA LEU A 75 -6.76 -7.08 4.94
C LEU A 75 -7.70 -6.65 6.07
N LEU A 76 -9.01 -6.62 5.81
CA LEU A 76 -10.03 -6.17 6.76
C LEU A 76 -10.56 -7.31 7.66
N ASP A 77 -10.50 -8.55 7.19
CA ASP A 77 -10.96 -9.74 7.93
C ASP A 77 -9.94 -10.24 8.98
N ARG A 78 -8.97 -9.40 9.36
CA ARG A 78 -7.88 -9.71 10.31
C ARG A 78 -8.08 -9.08 11.69
#